data_AF-A0AAJ6J8T4-F1
#
_entry.id   AF-A0AAJ6J8T4-F1
#
_cell.length_a   1.000
_cell.length_b   1.000
_cell.length_c   1.000
_cell.angle_alpha   90.00
_cell.angle_beta   90.00
_cell.angle_gamma   90.00
#
_symmetry.space_group_name_H-M   'P 1'
#
loop_
_entity.id
_entity.type
_entity.pdbx_description
1 polymer ?
#
loop_
_entity_poly.entity_id
_entity_poly.type
_entity_poly.pdbx_seq_one_letter_code
_entity_poly.pdbx_strand_id
1 'polypeptide(L)'
;MVCDAACKGMKNAKAKEKWQLNVTAYFAPLHHKQVHEITTQDVLDVLLAIWLSIPFAAGEARGRLQKIFDTAAALGHRPKNERNIAELALLKPLLPKQPKKGKVRGAHPALPFKLLPAF
;
A
#
# COMPACT_ATOMS: atom_id res chain seq x y z
N MET A 1 6.72 0.01 -18.93
CA MET A 1 5.69 0.35 -17.94
C MET A 1 6.37 0.69 -16.63
N VAL A 2 6.09 1.85 -16.01
CA VAL A 2 6.75 2.34 -14.79
C VAL A 2 6.71 1.32 -13.63
N CYS A 3 5.64 0.51 -13.55
CA CYS A 3 5.49 -0.56 -12.57
C CYS A 3 6.60 -1.63 -12.63
N ASP A 4 7.10 -1.98 -13.82
CA ASP A 4 8.20 -2.95 -13.96
C ASP A 4 9.54 -2.36 -13.50
N ALA A 5 9.77 -1.07 -13.76
CA ALA A 5 10.95 -0.37 -13.30
C ALA A 5 10.99 -0.29 -11.75
N ALA A 6 9.83 -0.08 -11.11
CA ALA A 6 9.71 -0.10 -9.65
C ALA A 6 10.05 -1.47 -9.02
N CYS A 7 9.91 -2.56 -9.79
CA CYS A 7 10.22 -3.93 -9.37
C CYS A 7 11.68 -4.36 -9.63
N LYS A 8 12.46 -3.58 -10.38
CA LYS A 8 13.78 -4.01 -10.92
C LYS A 8 14.81 -4.37 -9.83
N GLY A 9 14.62 -3.94 -8.59
CA GLY A 9 15.46 -4.29 -7.44
C GLY A 9 15.01 -5.52 -6.62
N MET A 10 13.91 -6.17 -6.96
CA MET A 10 13.41 -7.32 -6.19
C MET A 10 14.09 -8.61 -6.66
N LYS A 11 14.95 -9.18 -5.81
CA LYS A 11 15.66 -10.44 -6.09
C LYS A 11 14.77 -11.68 -5.99
N ASN A 12 13.67 -11.60 -5.23
CA ASN A 12 12.79 -12.74 -4.95
C ASN A 12 11.59 -12.78 -5.90
N ALA A 13 11.41 -13.86 -6.65
CA ALA A 13 10.30 -14.04 -7.59
C ALA A 13 8.92 -13.89 -6.92
N LYS A 14 8.71 -14.53 -5.77
CA LYS A 14 7.45 -14.42 -4.99
C LYS A 14 7.10 -12.99 -4.59
N ALA A 15 8.11 -12.15 -4.33
CA ALA A 15 7.88 -10.75 -3.97
C ALA A 15 7.39 -9.95 -5.19
N LYS A 16 7.91 -10.26 -6.39
CA LYS A 16 7.47 -9.66 -7.65
C LYS A 16 6.05 -10.09 -8.02
N GLU A 17 5.71 -11.37 -7.89
CA GLU A 17 4.35 -11.86 -8.12
C GLU A 17 3.35 -11.19 -7.17
N LYS A 18 3.68 -11.16 -5.87
CA LYS A 18 2.85 -10.48 -4.87
C LYS A 18 2.70 -8.99 -5.19
N TRP A 19 3.75 -8.34 -5.69
CA TRP A 19 3.66 -6.96 -6.13
C TRP A 19 2.67 -6.80 -7.27
N GLN A 20 2.81 -7.60 -8.34
CA GLN A 20 1.96 -7.54 -9.52
C GLN A 20 0.50 -7.79 -9.14
N LEU A 21 0.22 -8.82 -8.33
CA LEU A 21 -1.13 -9.12 -7.85
C LEU A 21 -1.75 -7.94 -7.08
N ASN A 22 -0.99 -7.30 -6.19
CA ASN A 22 -1.50 -6.14 -5.45
C ASN A 22 -1.75 -4.93 -6.36
N VAL A 23 -0.86 -4.69 -7.33
CA VAL A 23 -1.04 -3.58 -8.28
C VAL A 23 -2.30 -3.81 -9.10
N THR A 24 -2.49 -5.00 -9.63
CA THR A 24 -3.68 -5.36 -10.40
C THR A 24 -4.95 -5.32 -9.57
N ALA A 25 -4.92 -5.76 -8.31
CA ALA A 25 -6.11 -5.79 -7.46
C ALA A 25 -6.55 -4.41 -6.95
N TYR A 26 -5.61 -3.60 -6.44
CA TYR A 26 -5.96 -2.34 -5.77
C TYR A 26 -5.88 -1.12 -6.66
N PHE A 27 -5.05 -1.12 -7.71
CA PHE A 27 -4.84 0.04 -8.58
C PHE A 27 -5.56 -0.07 -9.93
N ALA A 28 -6.45 -1.05 -10.11
CA ALA A 28 -7.26 -1.20 -11.32
C ALA A 28 -7.92 0.12 -11.77
N PRO A 29 -8.51 0.97 -10.89
CA PRO A 29 -9.11 2.24 -11.30
C PRO A 29 -8.12 3.25 -11.91
N LEU A 30 -6.84 3.14 -11.54
CA LEU A 30 -5.78 4.06 -11.99
C LEU A 30 -5.14 3.62 -13.32
N HIS A 31 -5.36 2.38 -13.75
CA HIS A 31 -4.72 1.84 -14.96
C HIS A 31 -5.17 2.53 -16.25
N HIS A 32 -6.33 3.20 -16.22
CA HIS A 32 -6.89 3.91 -17.37
C HIS A 32 -6.33 5.32 -17.54
N LYS A 33 -5.60 5.86 -16.56
CA LYS A 33 -5.06 7.22 -16.57
C LYS A 33 -3.55 7.20 -16.78
N GLN A 34 -3.01 8.25 -17.40
CA GLN A 34 -1.56 8.39 -17.48
C GLN A 34 -0.99 8.79 -16.12
N VAL A 35 0.24 8.36 -15.82
CA VAL A 35 0.84 8.56 -14.49
C VAL A 35 0.95 10.05 -14.10
N HIS A 36 1.06 10.95 -15.07
CA HIS A 36 1.09 12.40 -14.83
C HIS A 36 -0.29 13.03 -14.60
N GLU A 37 -1.36 12.39 -15.07
CA GLU A 37 -2.75 12.86 -14.90
C GLU A 37 -3.34 12.42 -13.56
N ILE A 38 -2.74 11.42 -12.90
CA ILE A 38 -3.26 10.90 -11.62
C ILE A 38 -3.15 11.97 -10.55
N THR A 39 -4.29 12.39 -10.01
CA THR A 39 -4.37 13.44 -8.97
C THR A 39 -4.33 12.85 -7.56
N THR A 40 -4.24 13.73 -6.56
CA THR A 40 -4.38 13.35 -5.14
C THR A 40 -5.72 12.72 -4.83
N GLN A 41 -6.79 13.19 -5.49
CA GLN A 41 -8.12 12.67 -5.25
C GLN A 41 -8.24 11.21 -5.71
N ASP A 42 -7.68 10.90 -6.88
CA ASP A 42 -7.68 9.52 -7.40
C ASP A 42 -6.96 8.54 -6.45
N VAL A 43 -5.85 8.99 -5.84
CA VAL A 43 -5.11 8.19 -4.86
C VAL A 43 -5.92 8.03 -3.57
N LEU A 44 -6.60 9.08 -3.12
CA LEU A 44 -7.47 9.03 -1.95
C LEU A 44 -8.63 8.08 -2.14
N ASP A 45 -9.32 8.12 -3.28
CA ASP A 45 -10.49 7.28 -3.54
C ASP A 45 -10.11 5.79 -3.48
N VAL A 46 -8.98 5.42 -4.08
CA VAL A 46 -8.45 4.06 -4.00
C VAL A 46 -8.07 3.67 -2.57
N LEU A 47 -7.37 4.55 -1.85
CA LEU A 47 -6.93 4.26 -0.49
C LEU A 47 -8.11 4.16 0.47
N LEU A 48 -9.09 5.07 0.39
CA LEU A 48 -10.26 5.11 1.27
C LEU A 48 -11.08 3.81 1.22
N ALA A 49 -11.20 3.19 0.04
CA ALA A 49 -11.89 1.91 -0.13
C ALA A 49 -11.29 0.79 0.73
N ILE A 50 -9.97 0.81 0.97
CA ILE A 50 -9.25 -0.21 1.75
C ILE A 50 -8.80 0.28 3.14
N TRP A 51 -8.84 1.59 3.39
CA TRP A 51 -8.16 2.26 4.50
C TRP A 51 -8.62 1.80 5.89
N LEU A 52 -9.93 1.65 6.06
CA LEU A 52 -10.54 1.23 7.32
C LEU A 52 -10.82 -0.28 7.37
N SER A 53 -11.03 -0.91 6.21
CA SER A 53 -11.31 -2.34 6.12
C SER A 53 -10.09 -3.18 6.48
N ILE A 54 -8.94 -2.90 5.85
CA ILE A 54 -7.71 -3.68 6.05
C ILE A 54 -6.51 -2.71 6.19
N PRO A 55 -6.25 -2.19 7.40
CA PRO A 55 -5.21 -1.18 7.63
C PRO A 55 -3.81 -1.60 7.16
N PHE A 56 -3.49 -2.89 7.30
CA PHE A 56 -2.23 -3.46 6.81
C PHE A 56 -2.11 -3.35 5.29
N ALA A 57 -3.16 -3.77 4.56
CA ALA A 57 -3.17 -3.72 3.10
C ALA A 57 -3.16 -2.27 2.60
N ALA A 58 -3.86 -1.37 3.27
CA ALA A 58 -3.87 0.06 2.94
C ALA A 58 -2.48 0.71 3.06
N GLY A 59 -1.77 0.45 4.17
CA GLY A 59 -0.41 0.94 4.36
C GLY A 59 0.57 0.41 3.32
N GLU A 60 0.46 -0.88 3.01
CA GLU A 60 1.23 -1.55 1.97
C GLU A 60 0.93 -0.96 0.58
N ALA A 61 -0.35 -0.82 0.20
CA ALA A 61 -0.76 -0.26 -1.09
C ALA A 61 -0.26 1.17 -1.29
N ARG A 62 -0.41 2.04 -0.28
CA ARG A 62 0.14 3.41 -0.32
C ARG A 62 1.65 3.41 -0.55
N GLY A 63 2.40 2.56 0.16
CA GLY A 63 3.85 2.45 -0.01
C GLY A 63 4.24 2.02 -1.44
N ARG A 64 3.44 1.16 -2.07
CA ARG A 64 3.63 0.77 -3.48
C ARG A 64 3.39 1.95 -4.42
N LEU A 65 2.30 2.69 -4.25
CA LEU A 65 1.99 3.88 -5.04
C LEU A 65 3.09 4.93 -4.94
N GLN A 66 3.57 5.19 -3.72
CA GLN A 66 4.67 6.12 -3.50
C GLN A 66 5.89 5.72 -4.35
N LYS A 67 6.31 4.46 -4.29
CA LYS A 67 7.44 3.96 -5.07
C LYS A 67 7.21 4.04 -6.59
N ILE A 68 5.99 3.82 -7.07
CA ILE A 68 5.63 3.96 -8.49
C ILE A 68 5.80 5.42 -8.92
N PHE A 69 5.27 6.37 -8.15
CA PHE A 69 5.41 7.79 -8.48
C PHE A 69 6.85 8.30 -8.37
N ASP A 70 7.62 7.84 -7.40
CA ASP A 70 9.05 8.16 -7.29
C ASP A 70 9.82 7.64 -8.52
N THR A 71 9.49 6.42 -8.97
CA THR A 71 10.06 5.84 -10.19
C THR A 71 9.62 6.62 -11.43
N ALA A 72 8.37 7.06 -11.49
CA ALA A 72 7.85 7.87 -12.59
C ALA A 72 8.58 9.22 -12.70
N ALA A 73 8.80 9.88 -11.57
CA ALA A 73 9.56 11.13 -11.49
C ALA A 73 11.03 10.92 -11.90
N ALA A 74 11.65 9.82 -11.47
CA ALA A 74 13.02 9.47 -11.87
C ALA A 74 13.16 9.19 -13.37
N LEU A 75 12.12 8.64 -14.00
CA LEU A 75 12.04 8.39 -15.44
C LEU A 75 11.63 9.62 -16.27
N GLY A 76 11.32 10.76 -15.63
CA GLY A 76 10.89 11.98 -16.32
C GLY A 76 9.42 11.98 -16.76
N HIS A 77 8.61 11.03 -16.30
CA HIS A 77 7.17 11.01 -16.56
C HIS A 77 6.39 11.99 -15.66
N ARG A 78 7.03 12.53 -14.63
CA ARG A 78 6.51 13.58 -13.75
C ARG A 78 7.62 14.56 -13.40
N PRO A 79 7.30 15.83 -13.10
CA PRO A 79 8.29 16.80 -12.65
C PRO A 79 8.93 16.33 -11.33
N LYS A 80 10.27 16.25 -11.31
CA LYS A 80 11.04 15.76 -10.16
C LYS A 80 10.93 16.65 -8.92
N ASN A 81 10.58 17.92 -9.10
CA ASN A 81 10.44 18.92 -8.04
C ASN A 81 9.04 18.92 -7.40
N GLU A 82 8.09 18.16 -7.94
CA GLU A 82 6.75 18.07 -7.38
C GLU A 82 6.73 17.04 -6.24
N ARG A 83 5.94 17.35 -5.21
CA ARG A 83 5.78 16.45 -4.08
C ARG A 83 5.04 15.18 -4.49
N ASN A 84 5.44 14.04 -3.93
CA ASN A 84 4.77 12.78 -4.22
C ASN A 84 3.34 12.77 -3.64
N ILE A 85 2.37 12.55 -4.52
CA ILE A 85 0.95 12.55 -4.19
C ILE A 85 0.56 11.42 -3.22
N ALA A 86 1.29 10.30 -3.22
CA ALA A 86 1.07 9.18 -2.31
C ALA A 86 1.88 9.28 -1.00
N GLU A 87 2.53 10.42 -0.74
CA GLU A 87 3.29 10.66 0.48
C GLU A 87 2.36 10.73 1.69
N LEU A 88 2.73 10.00 2.77
CA LEU A 88 1.89 9.93 3.96
C LEU A 88 1.67 11.31 4.59
N ALA A 89 2.67 12.19 4.61
CA ALA A 89 2.52 13.50 5.23
C ALA A 89 1.54 14.42 4.46
N LEU A 90 1.36 14.20 3.16
CA LEU A 90 0.34 14.89 2.35
C LEU A 90 -1.06 14.31 2.58
N LEU A 91 -1.17 12.97 2.68
CA LEU A 91 -2.47 12.29 2.82
C LEU A 91 -2.99 12.22 4.27
N LYS A 92 -2.11 12.32 5.26
CA LYS A 92 -2.46 12.24 6.70
C LYS A 92 -3.59 13.18 7.15
N PRO A 93 -3.68 14.46 6.72
CA PRO A 93 -4.80 15.32 7.08
C PRO A 93 -6.12 14.93 6.42
N LEU A 94 -6.08 14.22 5.29
CA LEU A 94 -7.26 13.86 4.49
C LEU A 94 -7.81 12.47 4.85
N LEU A 95 -6.96 11.61 5.43
CA LEU A 95 -7.33 10.24 5.76
C LEU A 95 -7.88 10.12 7.17
N PRO A 96 -8.96 9.35 7.38
CA PRO A 96 -9.49 9.13 8.72
C PRO A 96 -8.48 8.34 9.56
N LYS A 97 -8.48 8.60 10.87
CA LYS A 97 -7.51 8.00 11.80
C LYS A 97 -7.71 6.49 11.85
N GLN A 98 -6.70 5.74 11.40
CA GLN A 98 -6.72 4.28 11.52
C GLN A 98 -6.68 3.85 13.00
N PRO A 99 -7.33 2.71 13.34
CA PRO A 99 -7.16 2.11 14.65
C PRO A 99 -5.68 1.76 14.86
N LYS A 100 -5.14 2.09 16.04
CA LYS A 100 -3.75 1.75 16.39
C LYS A 100 -3.57 0.23 16.26
N LYS A 101 -2.53 -0.20 15.53
CA LYS A 101 -2.05 -1.58 15.49
C LYS A 101 -1.98 -2.12 16.93
N GLY A 102 -2.71 -3.19 17.23
CA GLY A 102 -2.69 -3.87 18.53
C GLY A 102 -3.85 -3.56 19.50
N LYS A 103 -4.82 -2.69 19.16
CA LYS A 103 -6.02 -2.52 20.01
C LYS A 103 -7.01 -3.69 19.96
N VAL A 104 -6.94 -4.54 18.94
CA VAL A 104 -7.71 -5.79 18.86
C VAL A 104 -6.76 -6.97 19.07
N ARG A 105 -6.35 -7.18 20.32
CA ARG A 105 -5.98 -8.49 20.84
C ARG A 105 -6.42 -8.45 22.29
N GLY A 106 -7.65 -8.91 22.55
CA GLY A 106 -7.92 -9.48 23.87
C GLY A 106 -6.78 -10.43 24.18
N ALA A 107 -6.32 -10.44 25.44
CA ALA A 107 -5.27 -11.34 25.88
C ALA A 107 -5.56 -12.72 25.29
N HIS A 108 -4.66 -13.25 24.44
CA HIS A 108 -4.80 -14.62 23.94
C HIS A 108 -4.71 -15.49 25.19
N PRO A 109 -5.82 -16.02 25.71
CA PRO A 109 -5.76 -16.75 26.96
C PRO A 109 -4.93 -17.99 26.67
N ALA A 110 -3.83 -18.14 27.40
CA ALA A 110 -3.00 -19.33 27.30
C ALA A 110 -3.87 -20.55 27.62
N LEU A 111 -3.66 -21.66 26.89
CA LEU A 111 -4.33 -22.91 27.20
C LEU A 111 -3.91 -23.30 28.64
N PRO A 112 -4.85 -23.50 29.58
CA PRO A 112 -4.52 -23.91 30.94
C PRO A 112 -3.84 -25.28 30.90
N PHE A 113 -2.78 -25.42 31.71
CA PHE A 113 -1.92 -26.62 31.76
C PHE A 113 -2.68 -27.95 31.86
N LYS A 114 -3.87 -27.93 32.48
CA LYS A 114 -4.75 -29.11 32.63
C LYS A 114 -5.36 -29.64 31.33
N LEU A 115 -5.31 -28.88 30.23
CA LEU A 115 -5.87 -29.27 28.93
C LEU A 115 -4.79 -29.76 27.94
N LEU A 116 -3.54 -29.91 28.39
CA LEU A 116 -2.50 -30.53 27.56
C LEU A 116 -2.70 -32.05 27.55
N PRO A 117 -2.67 -32.72 26.38
CA PRO A 117 -2.69 -34.17 26.32
C PRO A 117 -1.42 -34.74 26.97
N ALA A 118 -1.56 -35.86 27.68
CA ALA A 118 -0.42 -36.66 28.08
C ALA A 118 0.22 -37.26 26.81
N PHE A 119 1.53 -37.06 26.65
CA PHE A 119 2.31 -37.57 25.53
C PHE A 119 2.31 -39.10 25.46
#